data_AF-A0A0D2BF08-F1
#
_entry.id   AF-A0A0D2BF08-F1
#
_cell.length_a   1.000
_cell.length_b   1.000
_cell.length_c   1.000
_cell.angle_alpha   90.00
_cell.angle_beta   90.00
_cell.angle_gamma   90.00
#
_symmetry.space_group_name_H-M   'P 1'
#
loop_
_entity.id
_entity.type
_entity.pdbx_description
1 polymer ?
#
loop_
_entity_poly.entity_id
_entity_poly.type
_entity_poly.pdbx_seq_one_letter_code
_entity_poly.pdbx_strand_id
1 'polypeptide(L)'
;MVYNSTVLYPNDEGATFDLKYYVDVHMPIVMKYWSKHGLRGYQLINYDTSFDGSKRYNLGAILTWDSKESIKNAVADEASKNVFQDVPNFTNRRAHFLVGDFVANESHQ
;
A
#
# COMPACT_ATOMS: atom_id res chain seq x y z
N MET A 1 4.73 -3.18 19.30
CA MET A 1 5.43 -4.05 18.32
C MET A 1 5.15 -3.48 16.94
N VAL A 2 6.13 -3.54 16.04
CA VAL A 2 5.95 -3.05 14.66
C VAL A 2 4.84 -3.85 13.99
N TYR A 3 3.92 -3.14 13.35
CA TYR A 3 2.78 -3.73 12.65
C TYR A 3 2.83 -3.28 11.19
N ASN A 4 2.53 -4.17 10.25
CA ASN A 4 2.63 -3.86 8.83
C ASN A 4 1.25 -3.95 8.17
N SER A 5 1.07 -3.15 7.12
CA SER A 5 0.03 -3.40 6.13
C SER A 5 0.63 -3.58 4.75
N THR A 6 0.05 -4.47 3.96
CA THR A 6 0.40 -4.64 2.55
C THR A 6 -0.80 -4.27 1.70
N VAL A 7 -0.62 -3.33 0.77
CA VAL A 7 -1.62 -2.89 -0.19
C VAL A 7 -1.26 -3.47 -1.56
N LEU A 8 -2.14 -4.32 -2.10
CA LEU A 8 -1.95 -5.00 -3.38
C LEU A 8 -3.01 -4.54 -4.38
N TYR A 9 -2.62 -4.20 -5.59
CA TYR A 9 -3.54 -3.81 -6.66
C TYR A 9 -3.67 -4.91 -7.71
N PRO A 10 -4.86 -5.55 -7.85
CA PRO A 10 -5.06 -6.62 -8.82
C PRO A 10 -4.70 -6.21 -10.25
N ASN A 11 -4.21 -7.20 -11.00
CA ASN A 11 -3.87 -7.06 -12.42
C ASN A 11 -4.61 -8.11 -13.25
N ASP A 12 -5.94 -8.12 -13.13
CA ASP A 12 -6.84 -8.90 -13.98
C ASP A 12 -7.13 -8.19 -15.31
N GLU A 13 -7.89 -8.85 -16.19
CA GLU A 13 -8.17 -8.35 -17.53
C GLU A 13 -8.81 -6.95 -17.52
N GLY A 14 -8.20 -6.00 -18.23
CA GLY A 14 -8.67 -4.61 -18.29
C GLY A 14 -8.33 -3.79 -17.04
N ALA A 15 -7.47 -4.27 -16.14
CA ALA A 15 -6.90 -3.46 -15.07
C ALA A 15 -6.02 -2.33 -15.65
N THR A 16 -6.16 -1.12 -15.11
CA THR A 16 -5.25 0.00 -15.38
C THR A 16 -4.42 0.29 -14.14
N PHE A 17 -3.15 0.68 -14.33
CA PHE A 17 -2.29 1.09 -13.24
C PHE A 17 -1.23 2.10 -13.72
N ASP A 18 -1.28 3.33 -13.22
CA ASP A 18 -0.25 4.35 -13.43
C ASP A 18 0.75 4.33 -12.26
N LEU A 19 1.87 3.65 -12.48
CA LEU A 19 2.94 3.53 -11.48
C LEU A 19 3.56 4.89 -11.14
N LYS A 20 3.71 5.79 -12.12
CA LYS A 20 4.34 7.08 -11.89
C LYS A 20 3.45 7.96 -11.01
N TYR A 21 2.15 8.03 -11.31
CA TYR A 21 1.19 8.74 -10.46
C TYR A 21 1.14 8.13 -9.05
N TYR A 22 1.14 6.80 -8.95
CA TYR A 22 1.13 6.13 -7.65
C TYR A 22 2.32 6.55 -6.77
N VAL A 23 3.52 6.56 -7.33
CA VAL A 23 4.76 6.90 -6.60
C VAL A 23 4.84 8.39 -6.29
N ASP A 24 4.58 9.24 -7.28
CA ASP A 24 4.87 10.68 -7.19
C ASP A 24 3.73 11.50 -6.56
N VAL A 25 2.51 10.96 -6.54
CA VAL A 25 1.31 11.69 -6.06
C VAL A 25 0.62 10.92 -4.94
N HIS A 26 0.24 9.67 -5.18
CA HIS A 26 -0.56 8.90 -4.21
C HIS A 26 0.19 8.64 -2.90
N MET A 27 1.44 8.17 -2.98
CA MET A 27 2.22 7.87 -1.77
C MET A 27 2.54 9.10 -0.90
N PRO A 28 2.87 10.28 -1.46
CA PRO A 28 2.92 11.52 -0.69
C PRO A 28 1.61 11.88 0.02
N ILE A 29 0.45 11.66 -0.61
CA ILE A 29 -0.87 11.87 0.02
C ILE A 29 -1.05 10.91 1.21
N VAL A 30 -0.73 9.62 1.03
CA VAL A 30 -0.75 8.61 2.09
C VAL A 30 0.11 9.05 3.27
N MET A 31 1.38 9.40 3.04
CA MET A 31 2.28 9.84 4.11
C MET A 31 1.77 11.11 4.81
N LYS A 32 1.30 12.09 4.04
CA LYS A 32 0.77 13.35 4.60
C LYS A 32 -0.36 13.11 5.60
N TYR A 33 -1.28 12.20 5.32
CA TYR A 33 -2.46 11.99 6.16
C TYR A 33 -2.29 10.91 7.21
N TRP A 34 -1.47 9.88 6.96
CA TRP A 34 -1.35 8.72 7.85
C TRP A 34 -0.13 8.76 8.76
N SER A 35 0.91 9.56 8.48
CA SER A 35 2.08 9.63 9.38
C SER A 35 1.76 10.13 10.77
N LYS A 36 0.81 11.05 10.93
CA LYS A 36 0.35 11.53 12.25
C LYS A 36 -0.28 10.43 13.11
N HIS A 37 -0.71 9.33 12.49
CA HIS A 37 -1.33 8.18 13.15
C HIS A 37 -0.34 7.04 13.41
N GLY A 38 0.94 7.21 13.08
CA GLY A 38 1.98 6.22 13.31
C GLY A 38 2.44 5.45 12.08
N LEU A 39 2.14 5.92 10.86
CA LEU A 39 2.79 5.42 9.64
C LEU A 39 4.25 5.91 9.59
N ARG A 40 5.19 4.96 9.69
CA ARG A 40 6.63 5.23 9.75
C ARG A 40 7.28 5.36 8.37
N GLY A 41 6.76 4.65 7.39
CA GLY A 41 7.32 4.62 6.05
C GLY A 41 6.74 3.50 5.20
N TYR A 42 7.25 3.36 3.99
CA TYR A 42 6.79 2.37 3.03
C TYR A 42 7.93 1.82 2.17
N GLN A 43 7.70 0.63 1.62
CA GLN A 43 8.47 0.02 0.55
C GLN A 43 7.53 -0.32 -0.59
N LEU A 44 7.94 -0.01 -1.82
CA LEU A 44 7.16 -0.31 -3.02
C LEU A 44 7.86 -1.40 -3.83
N ILE A 45 7.11 -2.43 -4.20
CA ILE A 45 7.58 -3.52 -5.05
C ILE A 45 6.72 -3.53 -6.30
N ASN A 46 7.31 -3.17 -7.44
CA ASN A 46 6.69 -3.38 -8.74
C ASN A 46 6.87 -4.85 -9.13
N TYR A 47 5.79 -5.54 -9.45
CA TYR A 47 5.84 -6.98 -9.73
C TYR A 47 5.93 -7.28 -11.22
N ASP A 48 6.82 -8.22 -11.53
CA ASP A 48 6.88 -8.89 -12.83
C ASP A 48 5.92 -10.07 -12.90
N THR A 49 5.84 -10.69 -14.07
CA THR A 49 5.16 -11.98 -14.23
C THR A 49 5.82 -13.03 -13.35
N SER A 50 5.01 -13.75 -12.59
CA SER A 50 5.46 -14.83 -11.72
C SER A 50 5.98 -16.02 -12.53
N PHE A 51 6.74 -16.92 -11.90
CA PHE A 51 7.29 -18.11 -12.56
C PHE A 51 6.23 -19.08 -13.11
N ASP A 52 4.99 -19.00 -12.61
CA ASP A 52 3.83 -19.74 -13.13
C ASP A 52 3.19 -19.07 -14.35
N GLY A 53 3.77 -17.97 -14.85
CA GLY A 53 3.25 -17.19 -15.98
C GLY A 53 2.13 -16.21 -15.61
N SER A 54 1.67 -16.17 -14.35
CA SER A 54 0.60 -15.27 -13.92
C SER A 54 1.15 -13.92 -13.43
N LYS A 55 0.41 -12.84 -13.69
CA LYS A 55 0.67 -11.53 -13.06
C LYS A 55 -0.59 -11.07 -12.33
N ARG A 56 -0.71 -11.46 -11.06
CA ARG A 56 -1.92 -11.23 -10.26
C ARG A 56 -2.04 -9.81 -9.71
N TYR A 57 -0.91 -9.14 -9.53
CA TYR A 57 -0.83 -7.80 -8.96
C TYR A 57 0.15 -6.95 -9.75
N ASN A 58 -0.13 -5.64 -9.86
CA ASN A 58 0.78 -4.69 -10.49
C ASN A 58 1.90 -4.26 -9.53
N LEU A 59 1.51 -3.91 -8.32
CA LEU A 59 2.40 -3.38 -7.29
C LEU A 59 1.95 -3.84 -5.90
N GLY A 60 2.92 -4.02 -5.02
CA GLY A 60 2.73 -4.15 -3.59
C GLY A 60 3.36 -2.98 -2.85
N ALA A 61 2.58 -2.30 -2.01
CA ALA A 61 3.07 -1.32 -1.06
C ALA A 61 3.05 -1.92 0.35
N ILE A 62 4.23 -2.04 0.96
CA ILE A 62 4.40 -2.51 2.34
C ILE A 62 4.59 -1.28 3.20
N LEU A 63 3.65 -1.02 4.11
CA LEU A 63 3.65 0.13 5.00
C LEU A 63 3.96 -0.33 6.42
N THR A 64 4.86 0.37 7.09
CA THR A 64 5.29 0.05 8.45
C THR A 64 4.68 1.02 9.44
N TRP A 65 4.07 0.47 10.51
CA TRP A 65 3.29 1.22 11.49
C TRP A 65 3.80 1.00 12.92
N ASP A 66 3.49 1.96 13.80
CA ASP A 66 3.74 1.86 15.23
C ASP A 66 2.95 0.73 15.90
N SER A 67 1.71 0.50 15.47
CA SER A 67 0.81 -0.51 16.05
C SER A 67 -0.38 -0.86 15.14
N LYS A 68 -1.12 -1.91 15.49
CA LYS A 68 -2.41 -2.22 14.85
C LYS A 68 -3.45 -1.11 14.99
N GLU A 69 -3.44 -0.42 16.14
CA GLU A 69 -4.37 0.69 16.41
C GLU A 69 -4.05 1.91 15.55
N SER A 70 -2.76 2.14 15.24
CA SER A 70 -2.30 3.17 14.31
C SER A 70 -2.99 3.06 12.95
N ILE A 71 -3.09 1.84 12.40
CA ILE A 71 -3.79 1.59 11.13
C ILE A 71 -5.28 1.91 11.26
N LYS A 72 -5.93 1.46 12.34
CA LYS A 72 -7.35 1.70 12.56
C LYS A 72 -7.66 3.20 12.64
N ASN A 73 -6.85 3.93 13.40
CA ASN A 73 -7.00 5.37 13.57
C ASN A 73 -6.75 6.11 12.25
N ALA A 74 -5.72 5.71 11.50
CA ALA A 74 -5.45 6.26 10.18
C ALA A 74 -6.63 6.05 9.23
N VAL A 75 -7.10 4.81 9.05
CA VAL A 75 -8.19 4.50 8.11
C VAL A 75 -9.51 5.16 8.51
N ALA A 76 -9.78 5.32 9.81
CA ALA A 76 -11.00 5.94 10.32
C ALA A 76 -10.99 7.48 10.30
N ASP A 77 -9.82 8.12 10.19
CA ASP A 77 -9.71 9.58 10.11
C ASP A 77 -10.43 10.11 8.86
N GLU A 78 -11.22 11.18 9.02
CA GLU A 78 -11.95 11.77 7.90
C GLU A 78 -11.03 12.24 6.77
N ALA A 79 -9.80 12.66 7.10
CA ALA A 79 -8.80 13.07 6.12
C ALA A 79 -8.36 11.91 5.22
N SER A 80 -8.56 10.65 5.62
CA SER A 80 -8.27 9.47 4.80
C SER A 80 -9.20 9.33 3.59
N LYS A 81 -10.32 10.07 3.56
CA LYS A 81 -11.10 10.23 2.33
C LYS A 81 -10.24 10.74 1.16
N ASN A 82 -9.27 11.62 1.42
CA ASN A 82 -8.35 12.10 0.39
C ASN A 82 -7.48 10.97 -0.19
N VAL A 83 -7.08 10.00 0.65
CA VAL A 83 -6.33 8.82 0.19
C VAL A 83 -7.21 7.93 -0.69
N PHE A 84 -8.44 7.63 -0.23
CA PHE A 84 -9.33 6.71 -0.95
C PHE A 84 -9.89 7.31 -2.25
N GLN A 85 -10.17 8.60 -2.27
CA GLN A 85 -10.69 9.29 -3.45
C GLN A 85 -9.63 9.51 -4.54
N ASP A 86 -8.35 9.42 -4.20
CA ASP A 86 -7.26 9.49 -5.17
C ASP A 86 -7.02 8.16 -5.92
N VAL A 87 -7.55 7.04 -5.41
CA VAL A 87 -7.37 5.70 -6.03
C VAL A 87 -7.76 5.64 -7.51
N PRO A 88 -8.94 6.17 -7.92
CA PRO A 88 -9.35 6.16 -9.32
C PRO A 88 -8.40 6.91 -10.29
N ASN A 89 -7.51 7.78 -9.78
CA ASN A 89 -6.61 8.56 -10.63
C ASN A 89 -5.46 7.72 -11.20
N PHE A 90 -5.09 6.61 -10.55
CA PHE A 90 -4.03 5.73 -11.04
C PHE A 90 -4.50 4.31 -11.35
N THR A 91 -5.66 3.86 -10.86
CA THR A 91 -6.15 2.51 -11.13
C THR A 91 -7.66 2.41 -11.16
N ASN A 92 -8.19 1.49 -11.97
CA ASN A 92 -9.61 1.13 -11.98
C ASN A 92 -9.94 -0.08 -11.09
N ARG A 93 -8.98 -0.58 -10.28
CA ARG A 93 -9.19 -1.72 -9.38
C ARG A 93 -9.17 -1.31 -7.91
N ARG A 94 -9.95 -2.03 -7.11
CA ARG A 94 -9.89 -1.90 -5.64
C ARG A 94 -8.66 -2.62 -5.11
N ALA A 95 -7.98 -1.99 -4.16
CA ALA A 95 -6.85 -2.61 -3.49
C ALA A 95 -7.30 -3.73 -2.55
N HIS A 96 -6.46 -4.76 -2.40
CA HIS A 96 -6.51 -5.65 -1.25
C HIS A 96 -5.63 -5.06 -0.14
N PHE A 97 -6.24 -4.77 1.01
CA PHE A 97 -5.57 -4.20 2.17
C PHE A 97 -5.36 -5.28 3.24
N LEU A 98 -4.13 -5.77 3.36
CA LEU A 98 -3.74 -6.81 4.30
C LEU A 98 -3.05 -6.17 5.51
N VAL A 99 -3.25 -6.73 6.70
CA VAL A 99 -2.61 -6.25 7.94
C VAL A 99 -2.04 -7.42 8.72
N GLY A 100 -0.91 -7.23 9.39
CA GLY A 100 -0.26 -8.30 10.15
C GLY A 100 0.86 -7.82 11.07
N ASP A 101 1.15 -8.66 12.06
CA ASP A 101 2.29 -8.47 12.95
C ASP A 101 3.60 -8.74 12.21
N PHE A 102 4.62 -7.95 12.51
CA PHE A 102 5.97 -8.28 12.10
C PHE A 102 6.46 -9.48 12.92
N VAL A 103 6.89 -10.54 12.23
CA VAL A 103 7.35 -11.79 12.86
C VAL A 103 8.89 -11.86 12.90
N ALA A 104 9.55 -11.65 11.76
CA ALA A 104 11.01 -11.68 11.64
C ALA A 104 11.47 -10.97 10.36
N ASN A 105 12.74 -10.54 10.33
CA ASN A 105 13.45 -10.12 9.13
C ASN A 105 14.90 -10.61 9.26
N GLU A 106 15.43 -11.17 8.19
CA GLU A 106 16.84 -11.53 8.05
C GLU A 106 17.35 -10.90 6.76
N SER A 107 18.43 -10.12 6.86
CA SER A 107 19.03 -9.43 5.73
C SER A 107 20.52 -9.64 5.74
N HIS A 108 21.08 -10.12 4.64
CA HIS A 108 22.52 -10.12 4.40
C HIS A 108 22.88 -8.89 3.56
N GLN A 109 23.96 -8.19 3.92
CA GLN A 109 24.48 -7.07 3.14
C GLN A 109 25.06 -7.54 1.81
#